data_AF-A0A356X4Z2-F1
#
_entry.id   AF-A0A356X4Z2-F1
#
_cell.length_a   1.000
_cell.length_b   1.000
_cell.length_c   1.000
_cell.angle_alpha   90.00
_cell.angle_beta   90.00
_cell.angle_gamma   90.00
#
_symmetry.space_group_name_H-M   'P 1'
#
loop_
_entity.id
_entity.type
_entity.pdbx_description
1 polymer ?
#
loop_
_entity_poly.entity_id
_entity_poly.type
_entity_poly.pdbx_seq_one_letter_code
_entity_poly.pdbx_strand_id
1 'polypeptide(L)'
;KAQDLPVDVHPIACVTKERKGESIAEMADLKEGGAVAFSDDGDPVYNSQVMRVALEYSSMLGLPVINHEEDLELSRPGHMNEGKVATRLGLDG
;
A
#
# COMPACT_ATOMS: atom_id res chain seq x y z
N LYS A 1 -14.83 5.25 10.34
CA LYS A 1 -15.66 4.12 10.84
C LYS A 1 -17.03 4.20 10.15
N ALA A 2 -17.47 3.13 9.49
CA ALA A 2 -18.80 3.11 8.89
C ALA A 2 -19.90 3.26 9.95
N GLN A 3 -20.96 4.01 9.62
CA GLN A 3 -22.15 4.16 10.45
C GLN A 3 -23.26 3.26 9.89
N ASP A 4 -24.15 2.81 10.78
CA ASP A 4 -25.38 2.08 10.42
C ASP A 4 -25.17 0.73 9.69
N LEU A 5 -24.04 0.05 9.93
CA LEU A 5 -23.78 -1.31 9.44
C LEU A 5 -23.82 -2.34 10.58
N PRO A 6 -24.18 -3.61 10.30
CA PRO A 6 -24.14 -4.68 11.29
C PRO A 6 -22.72 -5.12 11.68
N VAL A 7 -21.69 -4.56 11.04
CA VAL A 7 -20.26 -4.85 11.28
C VAL A 7 -19.45 -3.56 11.31
N ASP A 8 -18.33 -3.58 12.04
CA ASP A 8 -17.40 -2.46 12.08
C ASP A 8 -16.48 -2.46 10.85
N VAL A 9 -16.54 -1.39 10.06
CA VAL A 9 -15.63 -1.18 8.92
C VAL A 9 -14.69 0.00 9.21
N HIS A 10 -13.39 -0.28 9.12
CA HIS A 10 -12.31 0.65 9.35
C HIS A 10 -11.53 0.85 8.04
N PRO A 11 -11.75 1.98 7.32
CA PRO A 11 -11.09 2.18 6.03
C PRO A 11 -9.60 2.48 6.21
N ILE A 12 -8.80 1.92 5.32
CA ILE A 12 -7.37 2.24 5.16
C ILE A 12 -7.28 3.10 3.90
N ALA A 13 -6.59 4.23 4.00
CA ALA A 13 -6.41 5.12 2.85
C ALA A 13 -5.14 4.76 2.07
N CYS A 14 -5.08 5.13 0.79
CA CYS A 14 -3.86 4.96 0.01
C CYS A 14 -2.78 5.97 0.45
N VAL A 15 -1.51 5.55 0.42
CA VAL A 15 -0.36 6.44 0.72
C VAL A 15 -0.17 7.51 -0.36
N THR A 16 -0.43 7.16 -1.62
CA THR A 16 -0.18 8.03 -2.78
C THR A 16 -1.45 8.32 -3.58
N LYS A 17 -1.46 9.46 -4.27
CA LYS A 17 -2.59 9.85 -5.12
C LYS A 17 -2.80 8.81 -6.20
N GLU A 18 -4.03 8.35 -6.34
CA GLU A 18 -4.41 7.34 -7.33
C GLU A 18 -3.55 6.06 -7.26
N ARG A 19 -2.87 5.80 -6.13
CA ARG A 19 -1.91 4.70 -5.94
C ARG A 19 -0.69 4.72 -6.88
N LYS A 20 -0.33 5.88 -7.44
CA LYS A 20 0.73 5.95 -8.47
C LYS A 20 2.16 5.87 -7.95
N GLY A 21 2.41 5.96 -6.64
CA GLY A 21 3.78 5.98 -6.12
C GLY A 21 4.55 7.31 -6.33
N GLU A 22 3.93 8.31 -6.98
CA GLU A 22 4.59 9.55 -7.41
C GLU A 22 4.54 10.69 -6.38
N SER A 23 3.45 10.80 -5.62
CA SER A 23 3.26 11.85 -4.61
C SER A 23 2.28 11.39 -3.53
N ILE A 24 2.48 11.86 -2.29
CA ILE A 24 1.60 11.52 -1.18
C ILE A 24 0.17 11.99 -1.43
N ALA A 25 -0.80 11.21 -0.95
CA ALA A 25 -2.20 11.63 -0.90
C ALA A 25 -2.39 12.72 0.17
N GLU A 26 -3.59 13.29 0.21
CA GLU A 26 -4.06 14.26 1.19
C GLU A 26 -4.28 13.57 2.55
N MET A 27 -3.19 13.11 3.19
CA MET A 27 -3.22 12.20 4.34
C MET A 27 -3.98 12.75 5.55
N ALA A 28 -3.91 14.06 5.80
CA ALA A 28 -4.65 14.72 6.88
C ALA A 28 -6.16 14.67 6.62
N ASP A 29 -6.59 15.05 5.42
CA ASP A 29 -8.00 15.03 5.01
C ASP A 29 -8.56 13.61 5.02
N LEU A 30 -7.76 12.61 4.62
CA LEU A 30 -8.13 11.20 4.66
C LEU A 30 -8.31 10.69 6.10
N LYS A 31 -7.46 11.13 7.04
CA LYS A 31 -7.64 10.86 8.47
C LYS A 31 -8.93 11.50 8.99
N GLU A 32 -9.20 12.76 8.64
CA GLU A 32 -10.45 13.44 9.01
C GLU A 32 -11.68 12.73 8.43
N GLY A 33 -11.56 12.18 7.21
CA GLY A 33 -12.55 11.31 6.58
C GLY A 33 -12.72 9.93 7.23
N GLY A 34 -11.92 9.60 8.25
CA GLY A 34 -12.08 8.42 9.08
C GLY A 34 -11.17 7.24 8.72
N ALA A 35 -10.09 7.47 7.95
CA ALA A 35 -9.03 6.50 7.74
C ALA A 35 -8.34 6.12 9.06
N VAL A 36 -8.05 4.84 9.25
CA VAL A 36 -7.38 4.33 10.46
C VAL A 36 -5.89 4.01 10.25
N ALA A 37 -5.45 3.99 8.99
CA ALA A 37 -4.07 3.74 8.56
C ALA A 37 -3.92 4.19 7.10
N PHE A 38 -2.68 4.20 6.63
CA PHE A 38 -2.34 4.36 5.21
C PHE A 38 -1.73 3.07 4.66
N SER A 39 -1.89 2.78 3.38
CA SER A 39 -1.26 1.60 2.75
C SER A 39 -0.89 1.86 1.28
N ASP A 40 0.12 1.15 0.80
CA ASP A 40 0.52 1.06 -0.61
C ASP A 40 0.03 -0.24 -1.29
N ASP A 41 -0.88 -0.98 -0.65
CA ASP A 41 -1.35 -2.26 -1.17
C ASP A 41 -1.86 -2.18 -2.62
N GLY A 42 -1.35 -3.12 -3.42
CA GLY A 42 -1.64 -3.30 -4.83
C GLY A 42 -0.81 -2.46 -5.81
N ASP A 43 -0.23 -1.33 -5.41
CA ASP A 43 0.77 -0.60 -6.21
C ASP A 43 1.86 -0.05 -5.27
N PRO A 44 3.06 -0.66 -5.24
CA PRO A 44 4.09 -0.31 -4.27
C PRO A 44 4.61 1.11 -4.49
N VAL A 45 4.95 1.80 -3.40
CA VAL A 45 5.64 3.09 -3.46
C VAL A 45 7.11 2.85 -3.79
N TYR A 46 7.44 2.82 -5.07
CA TYR A 46 8.80 2.57 -5.57
C TYR A 46 9.80 3.70 -5.24
N ASN A 47 9.31 4.93 -5.03
CA ASN A 47 10.18 6.07 -4.71
C ASN A 47 10.39 6.18 -3.19
N SER A 48 11.61 5.86 -2.73
CA SER A 48 12.01 5.93 -1.32
C SER A 48 11.83 7.31 -0.69
N GLN A 49 11.96 8.40 -1.47
CA GLN A 49 11.71 9.75 -0.99
C GLN A 49 10.22 9.99 -0.71
N VAL A 50 9.33 9.43 -1.53
CA VAL A 50 7.86 9.51 -1.31
C VAL A 50 7.47 8.73 -0.07
N MET A 51 7.98 7.51 0.10
CA MET A 51 7.72 6.71 1.30
C MET A 51 8.28 7.38 2.56
N ARG A 52 9.48 7.98 2.50
CA ARG A 52 10.03 8.74 3.64
C ARG A 52 9.10 9.87 4.08
N VAL A 53 8.64 10.69 3.13
CA VAL A 53 7.71 11.80 3.41
C VAL A 53 6.38 11.27 3.94
N ALA A 54 5.86 10.18 3.38
CA ALA A 54 4.65 9.54 3.88
C ALA A 54 4.81 9.10 5.35
N LEU A 55 5.94 8.47 5.71
CA LEU A 55 6.21 8.07 7.08
C LEU A 55 6.37 9.26 8.04
N GLU A 56 7.01 10.35 7.61
CA GLU A 56 7.08 11.62 8.37
C GLU A 56 5.67 12.15 8.67
N TYR A 57 4.80 12.25 7.66
CA TYR A 57 3.42 12.69 7.82
C TYR A 57 2.59 11.73 8.66
N SER A 58 2.74 10.42 8.43
CA SER A 58 2.06 9.38 9.20
C SER A 58 2.39 9.49 10.69
N SER A 59 3.67 9.73 11.02
CA SER A 59 4.13 9.98 12.37
C SER A 59 3.51 11.24 12.98
N MET A 60 3.40 12.35 12.22
CA MET A 60 2.73 13.57 12.69
C MET A 60 1.23 13.34 12.93
N LEU A 61 0.59 12.52 12.10
CA LEU A 61 -0.84 12.22 12.18
C LEU A 61 -1.17 11.12 13.19
N GLY A 62 -0.18 10.37 13.69
CA GLY A 62 -0.39 9.30 14.66
C GLY A 62 -1.14 8.09 14.09
N LEU A 63 -1.09 7.87 12.78
CA LEU A 63 -1.61 6.67 12.13
C LEU A 63 -0.43 5.85 11.58
N PRO A 64 -0.56 4.51 11.44
CA PRO A 64 0.49 3.68 10.84
C PRO A 64 0.41 3.68 9.31
N VAL A 65 1.54 3.36 8.67
CA VAL A 65 1.60 2.90 7.28
C VAL A 65 1.68 1.37 7.29
N ILE A 66 0.85 0.71 6.50
CA ILE A 66 0.83 -0.74 6.28
C ILE A 66 1.40 -1.00 4.89
N ASN A 67 2.58 -1.59 4.84
CA ASN A 67 3.32 -1.76 3.60
C ASN A 67 3.08 -3.15 2.97
N HIS A 68 2.74 -3.18 1.68
CA HIS A 68 2.85 -4.35 0.83
C HIS A 68 4.22 -4.31 0.16
N GLU A 69 5.19 -4.98 0.78
CA GLU A 69 6.59 -4.96 0.30
C GLU A 69 6.73 -5.74 -1.01
N GLU A 70 6.75 -5.02 -2.13
CA GLU A 70 7.00 -5.56 -3.46
C GLU A 70 7.98 -4.67 -4.24
N ASP A 71 9.08 -5.26 -4.71
CA ASP A 71 9.97 -4.65 -5.69
C ASP A 71 9.56 -5.13 -7.09
N LEU A 72 9.12 -4.21 -7.95
CA LEU A 72 8.59 -4.53 -9.28
C LEU A 72 9.66 -5.05 -10.25
N GLU A 73 10.94 -4.71 -10.04
CA GLU A 73 12.06 -5.20 -10.84
C GLU A 73 12.43 -6.64 -10.46
N LEU A 74 12.08 -7.08 -9.25
CA LEU A 74 12.29 -8.45 -8.78
C LEU A 74 11.08 -9.36 -8.96
N SER A 75 9.87 -8.80 -8.88
CA SER A 75 8.62 -9.58 -8.86
C SER A 75 8.02 -9.81 -10.25
N ARG A 76 8.25 -8.93 -11.23
CA ARG A 76 7.62 -9.04 -12.56
C ARG A 76 8.47 -9.85 -13.54
N PRO A 77 7.83 -10.66 -14.41
CA PRO A 77 6.39 -10.89 -14.59
C PRO A 77 5.81 -12.04 -13.73
N GLY A 78 6.42 -12.36 -12.59
CA GLY A 78 6.12 -13.53 -11.76
C GLY A 78 4.63 -13.76 -11.48
N HIS A 79 4.24 -15.03 -11.51
CA HIS A 79 2.87 -15.48 -11.27
C HIS A 79 2.74 -16.36 -10.02
N MET A 80 3.86 -16.85 -9.52
CA MET A 80 3.96 -17.71 -8.34
C MET A 80 5.37 -17.60 -7.76
N ASN A 81 5.73 -18.43 -6.79
CA ASN A 81 7.10 -18.48 -6.27
C ASN A 81 8.08 -19.07 -7.30
N GLU A 82 9.19 -18.37 -7.54
CA GLU A 82 10.34 -18.87 -8.30
C GLU A 82 10.86 -20.19 -7.74
N GLY A 83 10.83 -21.23 -8.56
CA GLY A 83 11.39 -22.52 -8.17
C GLY A 83 11.02 -23.68 -9.08
N LYS A 84 11.35 -24.88 -8.62
CA LYS A 84 11.19 -26.14 -9.40
C LYS A 84 9.77 -26.34 -9.93
N VAL A 85 8.76 -25.88 -9.19
CA VAL A 85 7.36 -26.02 -9.60
C VAL A 85 7.03 -25.07 -10.75
N ALA A 86 7.42 -23.79 -10.67
CA ALA A 86 7.24 -22.80 -11.74
C ALA A 86 7.93 -23.28 -13.03
N THR A 87 9.19 -23.73 -12.93
CA THR A 87 9.93 -24.31 -14.07
C THR A 87 9.21 -25.52 -14.68
N ARG A 88 8.67 -26.43 -13.85
CA ARG A 88 7.96 -27.62 -14.35
C ARG A 88 6.64 -27.27 -15.03
N LEU A 89 5.96 -26.21 -14.57
CA LEU A 89 4.70 -25.74 -15.13
C LEU A 89 4.90 -24.82 -16.34
N GLY A 90 6.12 -24.34 -16.59
CA GLY A 90 6.41 -23.37 -17.64
C GLY A 90 5.81 -21.99 -17.35
N LEU A 91 5.70 -21.63 -16.07
CA LEU A 91 5.24 -20.32 -15.61
C LEU A 91 6.43 -19.50 -15.09
N ASP A 92 6.36 -18.18 -15.26
CA ASP A 92 7.27 -17.25 -14.61
C ASP A 92 6.99 -17.27 -13.10
N GLY A 93 8.04 -17.51 -12.32
CA GLY A 93 8.01 -17.44 -10.85
C GLY A 93 8.83 -16.28 -10.34
#